data_AF-A0A1T5IMG9-F1
#
_entry.id   AF-A0A1T5IMG9-F1
#
_cell.length_a   1.000
_cell.length_b   1.000
_cell.length_c   1.000
_cell.angle_alpha   90.00
_cell.angle_beta   90.00
_cell.angle_gamma   90.00
#
_symmetry.space_group_name_H-M   'P 1'
#
loop_
_entity.id
_entity.type
_entity.pdbx_description
1 polymer ?
#
loop_
_entity_poly.entity_id
_entity_poly.type
_entity_poly.pdbx_seq_one_letter_code
_entity_poly.pdbx_strand_id
1 'polypeptide(L)'
;MRKALIFITVSIVLILSSCTRSQYRIHGRVTSGDLEGVQIFLVPLGHEDAEHVDSVYIHNYEFSFKGDTQWMCDIRLDKRHRDKGQNLLVVTEPGDIYVTIGPDSVGGGTPQNDSLQVWKDLTIRQNRLSAELRRNGLDAQADSTFAIYKARTQAMAVATGAESTLGAFLLGLYPLPNE
;
A
#
# COMPACT_ATOMS: atom_id res chain seq x y z
N MET A 1 -12.94 11.52 -63.01
CA MET A 1 -12.12 11.46 -61.78
C MET A 1 -13.05 11.32 -60.58
N ARG A 2 -13.44 10.09 -60.22
CA ARG A 2 -14.42 9.75 -59.15
C ARG A 2 -13.99 8.49 -58.37
N LYS A 3 -12.68 8.34 -58.13
CA LYS A 3 -12.11 7.18 -57.39
C LYS A 3 -11.12 7.55 -56.30
N ALA A 4 -10.89 8.85 -56.07
CA ALA A 4 -9.91 9.34 -55.11
C ALA A 4 -10.52 9.79 -53.76
N LEU A 5 -11.79 9.47 -53.49
CA LEU A 5 -12.49 9.91 -52.28
C LEU A 5 -13.01 8.75 -51.40
N ILE A 6 -12.55 7.52 -51.63
CA ILE A 6 -13.01 6.34 -50.87
C ILE A 6 -11.88 5.71 -50.04
N PHE A 7 -10.63 6.19 -50.15
CA PHE A 7 -9.50 5.63 -49.39
C PHE A 7 -9.12 6.39 -48.11
N ILE A 8 -9.84 7.45 -47.74
CA ILE A 8 -9.56 8.24 -46.52
C ILE A 8 -10.53 7.89 -45.36
N THR A 9 -11.64 7.21 -45.64
CA THR A 9 -12.67 6.89 -44.62
C THR A 9 -12.48 5.55 -43.90
N VAL A 10 -11.45 4.77 -44.23
CA VAL A 10 -11.17 3.47 -43.55
C VAL A 10 -10.14 3.59 -42.41
N SER A 11 -9.43 4.71 -42.29
CA SER A 11 -8.36 4.88 -41.30
C SER A 11 -8.80 5.39 -39.92
N ILE A 12 -10.12 5.54 -39.66
CA ILE A 12 -10.63 6.16 -38.41
C ILE A 12 -11.26 5.15 -37.43
N VAL A 13 -11.38 3.86 -37.76
CA VAL A 13 -12.26 2.93 -36.98
C VAL A 13 -11.54 1.91 -36.08
N LEU A 14 -10.23 1.99 -35.84
CA LEU A 14 -9.52 0.96 -35.03
C LEU A 14 -8.52 1.53 -34.01
N ILE A 15 -8.89 2.61 -33.31
CA ILE A 15 -8.35 2.88 -31.96
C ILE A 15 -9.45 2.52 -30.95
N LEU A 16 -9.85 1.25 -30.96
CA LEU A 16 -10.32 0.64 -29.72
C LEU A 16 -9.06 0.46 -28.88
N SER A 17 -8.67 1.52 -28.17
CA SER A 17 -7.77 1.37 -27.02
C SER A 17 -8.45 0.36 -26.13
N SER A 18 -7.94 -0.88 -26.16
CA SER A 18 -8.26 -1.88 -25.16
C SER A 18 -7.95 -1.21 -23.83
N CYS A 19 -9.00 -0.78 -23.13
CA CYS A 19 -8.89 -0.31 -21.78
C CYS A 19 -8.62 -1.59 -20.97
N THR A 20 -7.40 -2.10 -21.04
CA THR A 20 -6.91 -3.09 -20.09
C THR A 20 -6.98 -2.36 -18.75
N ARG A 21 -8.06 -2.59 -17.99
CA ARG A 21 -8.14 -2.12 -16.62
C ARG A 21 -6.86 -2.56 -15.95
N SER A 22 -6.11 -1.60 -15.45
CA SER A 22 -4.82 -1.85 -14.85
C SER A 22 -5.07 -2.61 -13.54
N GLN A 23 -4.75 -3.91 -13.53
CA GLN A 23 -5.06 -4.79 -12.42
C GLN A 23 -3.87 -4.91 -11.48
N TYR A 24 -4.17 -5.04 -10.19
CA TYR A 24 -3.20 -5.44 -9.19
C TYR A 24 -3.32 -6.94 -8.91
N ARG A 25 -2.22 -7.54 -8.47
CA ARG A 25 -2.17 -8.89 -7.91
C ARG A 25 -1.27 -8.90 -6.69
N ILE A 26 -1.83 -9.25 -5.54
CA ILE A 26 -1.06 -9.45 -4.30
C ILE A 26 -0.74 -10.93 -4.19
N HIS A 27 0.55 -11.24 -4.15
CA HIS A 27 1.11 -12.56 -3.85
C HIS A 27 1.55 -12.57 -2.40
N GLY A 28 0.79 -13.27 -1.56
CA GLY A 28 0.98 -13.30 -0.12
C GLY A 28 1.56 -14.60 0.39
N ARG A 29 2.44 -14.49 1.38
CA ARG A 29 2.97 -15.62 2.16
C ARG A 29 2.81 -15.37 3.65
N VAL A 30 2.76 -16.44 4.43
CA VAL A 30 2.84 -16.38 5.89
C VAL A 30 4.12 -17.02 6.40
N THR A 31 4.67 -16.51 7.50
CA THR A 31 5.93 -17.04 8.09
C THR A 31 5.71 -18.20 9.06
N SER A 32 4.46 -18.51 9.41
CA SER A 32 4.14 -19.51 10.44
C SER A 32 3.06 -20.47 9.96
N GLY A 33 3.24 -21.76 10.25
CA GLY A 33 2.32 -22.79 9.78
C GLY A 33 1.03 -22.94 10.57
N ASP A 34 0.96 -22.31 11.74
CA ASP A 34 -0.27 -22.21 12.53
C ASP A 34 -1.29 -21.19 11.97
N LEU A 35 -0.97 -20.60 10.81
CA LEU A 35 -1.84 -19.74 10.02
C LEU A 35 -2.50 -20.47 8.83
N GLU A 36 -2.18 -21.75 8.59
CA GLU A 36 -2.87 -22.54 7.58
C GLU A 36 -4.37 -22.62 7.88
N GLY A 37 -5.22 -22.36 6.88
CA GLY A 37 -6.68 -22.32 7.04
C GLY A 37 -7.20 -21.10 7.82
N VAL A 38 -6.34 -20.16 8.22
CA VAL A 38 -6.78 -18.87 8.79
C VAL A 38 -7.26 -17.96 7.67
N GLN A 39 -8.37 -17.26 7.91
CA GLN A 39 -8.87 -16.24 7.00
C GLN A 39 -8.03 -14.96 7.13
N ILE A 40 -7.64 -14.41 6.00
CA ILE A 40 -6.92 -13.15 5.90
C ILE A 40 -7.74 -12.17 5.05
N PHE A 41 -7.70 -10.90 5.43
CA PHE A 41 -8.54 -9.86 4.87
C PHE A 41 -7.68 -8.78 4.22
N LEU A 42 -8.16 -8.25 3.10
CA LEU A 42 -7.69 -7.03 2.48
C LEU A 42 -8.74 -5.96 2.72
N VAL A 43 -8.43 -4.99 3.59
CA VAL A 43 -9.41 -4.00 4.04
C VAL A 43 -9.00 -2.60 3.58
N PRO A 44 -9.75 -1.97 2.68
CA PRO A 44 -9.46 -0.60 2.26
C PRO A 44 -9.68 0.39 3.39
N LEU A 45 -8.73 1.31 3.59
CA LEU A 45 -8.85 2.33 4.62
C LEU A 45 -10.02 3.27 4.29
N GLY A 46 -10.93 3.46 5.27
CA GLY A 46 -12.13 4.29 5.10
C GLY A 46 -13.33 3.57 4.48
N HIS A 47 -13.17 2.32 4.02
CA HIS A 47 -14.24 1.50 3.41
C HIS A 47 -14.23 0.10 4.03
N GLU A 48 -14.61 0.00 5.31
CA GLU A 48 -14.57 -1.27 6.07
C GLU A 48 -15.87 -2.09 5.99
N ASP A 49 -16.77 -1.74 5.09
CA ASP A 49 -18.02 -2.46 4.87
C ASP A 49 -17.83 -3.74 4.03
N ALA A 50 -18.84 -4.61 4.06
CA ALA A 50 -18.77 -5.93 3.42
C ALA A 50 -18.72 -5.88 1.88
N GLU A 51 -19.01 -4.73 1.25
CA GLU A 51 -18.92 -4.58 -0.21
C GLU A 51 -17.47 -4.39 -0.67
N HIS A 52 -16.64 -3.72 0.15
CA HIS A 52 -15.28 -3.33 -0.21
C HIS A 52 -14.19 -4.27 0.35
N VAL A 53 -14.48 -4.96 1.45
CA VAL A 53 -13.53 -5.89 2.08
C VAL A 53 -13.45 -7.21 1.31
N ASP A 54 -12.24 -7.58 0.90
CA ASP A 54 -11.95 -8.90 0.35
C ASP A 54 -11.36 -9.82 1.42
N SER A 55 -11.53 -11.14 1.24
CA SER A 55 -10.96 -12.13 2.15
C SER A 55 -10.70 -13.46 1.45
N VAL A 56 -9.65 -14.14 1.90
CA VAL A 56 -9.29 -15.47 1.42
C VAL A 56 -8.80 -16.33 2.59
N TYR A 57 -8.85 -17.65 2.42
CA TYR A 57 -8.20 -18.56 3.35
C TYR A 57 -6.76 -18.80 2.91
N ILE A 58 -5.85 -18.83 3.89
CA ILE A 58 -4.45 -19.18 3.66
C ILE A 58 -4.36 -20.67 3.35
N HIS A 59 -3.70 -20.99 2.25
CA HIS A 59 -3.47 -22.36 1.81
C HIS A 59 -2.04 -22.60 1.37
N ASN A 60 -1.44 -23.69 1.85
CA ASN A 60 -0.02 -23.99 1.64
C ASN A 60 0.89 -22.81 2.02
N TYR A 61 0.57 -22.13 3.12
CA TYR A 61 1.26 -20.92 3.58
C TYR A 61 1.21 -19.72 2.62
N GLU A 62 0.34 -19.75 1.61
CA GLU A 62 0.18 -18.69 0.62
C GLU A 62 -1.26 -18.17 0.57
N PHE A 63 -1.43 -16.95 0.07
CA PHE A 63 -2.73 -16.34 -0.21
C PHE A 63 -2.59 -15.37 -1.38
N SER A 64 -3.69 -15.00 -2.03
CA SER A 64 -3.64 -14.02 -3.12
C SER A 64 -4.89 -13.16 -3.19
N PHE A 65 -4.71 -11.88 -3.49
CA PHE A 65 -5.79 -10.96 -3.84
C PHE A 65 -5.58 -10.42 -5.26
N LYS A 66 -6.66 -10.02 -5.92
CA LYS A 66 -6.62 -9.38 -7.24
C LYS A 66 -7.77 -8.41 -7.39
N GLY A 67 -7.56 -7.35 -8.13
CA GLY A 67 -8.61 -6.38 -8.42
C GLY A 67 -8.14 -5.31 -9.40
N ASP A 68 -8.99 -4.32 -9.65
CA ASP A 68 -8.74 -3.22 -10.58
C ASP A 68 -8.91 -1.84 -9.93
N THR A 69 -9.13 -1.80 -8.61
CA THR A 69 -9.30 -0.57 -7.84
C THR A 69 -8.11 -0.33 -6.93
N GLN A 70 -7.55 0.87 -7.01
CA GLN A 70 -6.40 1.29 -6.20
C GLN A 70 -6.87 1.98 -4.92
N TRP A 71 -6.44 1.43 -3.79
CA TRP A 71 -6.69 1.91 -2.44
C TRP A 71 -5.44 1.74 -1.59
N MET A 72 -5.38 2.49 -0.48
CA MET A 72 -4.56 2.12 0.66
C MET A 72 -5.34 1.07 1.45
N CYS A 73 -4.76 -0.10 1.68
CA CYS A 73 -5.39 -1.22 2.35
C CYS A 73 -4.58 -1.71 3.53
N ASP A 74 -5.26 -2.26 4.53
CA ASP A 74 -4.71 -3.00 5.66
C ASP A 74 -4.91 -4.51 5.40
N ILE A 75 -3.80 -5.23 5.23
CA ILE A 75 -3.80 -6.70 5.22
C ILE A 75 -3.73 -7.17 6.67
N ARG A 76 -4.76 -7.91 7.09
CA ARG A 76 -4.89 -8.36 8.48
C ARG A 76 -5.49 -9.75 8.60
N LEU A 77 -4.99 -10.50 9.59
CA LEU A 77 -5.53 -11.80 9.95
C LEU A 77 -6.90 -11.66 10.61
N ASP A 78 -7.68 -12.74 10.58
CA ASP A 78 -8.87 -12.89 11.40
C ASP A 78 -8.62 -12.46 12.84
N LYS A 79 -9.64 -11.87 13.47
CA LYS A 79 -9.54 -11.27 14.80
C LYS A 79 -8.94 -12.22 15.84
N ARG A 80 -9.19 -13.53 15.74
CA ARG A 80 -8.69 -14.56 16.68
C ARG A 80 -7.20 -14.86 16.54
N HIS A 81 -6.56 -14.39 15.47
CA HIS A 81 -5.18 -14.69 15.10
C HIS A 81 -4.32 -13.44 14.93
N ARG A 82 -4.83 -12.25 15.28
CA ARG A 82 -4.12 -10.97 15.08
C ARG A 82 -2.82 -10.83 15.87
N ASP A 83 -2.65 -11.59 16.94
CA ASP A 83 -1.42 -11.65 17.72
C ASP A 83 -0.29 -12.42 17.00
N LYS A 84 -0.63 -13.21 15.99
CA LYS A 84 0.32 -14.08 15.26
C LYS A 84 1.03 -13.37 14.10
N GLY A 85 0.63 -12.15 13.76
CA GLY A 85 1.23 -11.39 12.68
C GLY A 85 0.95 -9.90 12.80
N GLN A 86 1.91 -9.09 12.35
CA GLN A 86 1.75 -7.65 12.22
C GLN A 86 0.86 -7.35 11.02
N ASN A 87 -0.16 -6.52 11.20
CA ASN A 87 -0.92 -5.91 10.11
C ASN A 87 0.02 -5.20 9.13
N LEU A 88 -0.28 -5.26 7.83
CA LEU A 88 0.55 -4.66 6.80
C LEU A 88 -0.26 -3.70 5.93
N LEU A 89 0.16 -2.45 5.87
CA LEU A 89 -0.36 -1.51 4.89
C LEU A 89 0.18 -1.84 3.49
N VAL A 90 -0.67 -1.74 2.49
CA VAL A 90 -0.35 -1.97 1.08
C VAL A 90 -1.14 -0.99 0.21
N VAL A 91 -0.57 -0.55 -0.91
CA VAL A 91 -1.31 0.16 -1.96
C VAL A 91 -1.68 -0.85 -3.03
N THR A 92 -2.96 -0.97 -3.39
CA THR A 92 -3.43 -1.86 -4.48
C THR A 92 -3.22 -1.23 -5.86
N GLU A 93 -2.03 -0.69 -6.11
CA GLU A 93 -1.68 -0.12 -7.41
C GLU A 93 -1.45 -1.23 -8.44
N PRO A 94 -1.61 -0.94 -9.74
CA PRO A 94 -1.45 -1.95 -10.77
C PRO A 94 -0.05 -2.55 -10.81
N GLY A 95 0.01 -3.88 -10.97
CA GLY A 95 1.25 -4.65 -10.95
C GLY A 95 1.21 -5.83 -9.96
N ASP A 96 2.34 -6.53 -9.87
CA ASP A 96 2.55 -7.63 -8.93
C ASP A 96 3.12 -7.10 -7.63
N ILE A 97 2.35 -7.26 -6.55
CA ILE A 97 2.71 -6.86 -5.20
C ILE A 97 3.04 -8.13 -4.41
N TYR A 98 4.14 -8.13 -3.68
CA TYR A 98 4.58 -9.28 -2.90
C TYR A 98 4.55 -8.93 -1.42
N VAL A 99 3.88 -9.75 -0.62
CA VAL A 99 3.74 -9.53 0.82
C VAL A 99 4.10 -10.78 1.61
N THR A 100 4.71 -10.58 2.77
CA THR A 100 4.95 -11.63 3.76
C THR A 100 4.37 -11.19 5.09
N ILE A 101 3.47 -11.98 5.65
CA ILE A 101 2.78 -11.71 6.91
C ILE A 101 3.40 -12.56 8.03
N GLY A 102 3.83 -11.88 9.09
CA GLY A 102 4.51 -12.47 10.23
C GLY A 102 4.76 -11.43 11.33
N PRO A 103 5.64 -11.69 12.30
CA PRO A 103 5.95 -10.73 13.36
C PRO A 103 6.45 -9.37 12.83
N ASP A 104 7.24 -9.40 11.76
CA ASP A 104 7.72 -8.24 11.02
C ASP A 104 7.24 -8.35 9.57
N SER A 105 5.95 -8.10 9.33
CA SER A 105 5.36 -8.18 7.99
C SER A 105 6.02 -7.19 7.02
N VAL A 106 6.20 -7.58 5.76
CA VAL A 106 6.85 -6.74 4.73
C VAL A 106 6.08 -6.80 3.42
N GLY A 107 6.15 -5.72 2.65
CA GLY A 107 5.52 -5.61 1.34
C GLY A 107 6.40 -4.86 0.33
N GLY A 108 6.14 -5.05 -0.96
CA GLY A 108 6.85 -4.37 -2.04
C GLY A 108 6.45 -4.91 -3.42
N GLY A 109 7.26 -4.61 -4.44
CA GLY A 109 7.09 -5.09 -5.81
C GLY A 109 6.51 -4.08 -6.79
N THR A 110 6.01 -2.95 -6.27
CA THR A 110 5.49 -1.83 -7.07
C THR A 110 5.96 -0.49 -6.45
N PRO A 111 6.04 0.61 -7.22
CA PRO A 111 6.71 1.83 -6.78
C PRO A 111 6.19 2.46 -5.48
N GLN A 112 4.86 2.52 -5.29
CA GLN A 112 4.27 3.02 -4.05
C GLN A 112 4.47 2.02 -2.91
N ASN A 113 4.38 0.70 -3.14
CA ASN A 113 4.62 -0.28 -2.08
C ASN A 113 6.08 -0.32 -1.63
N ASP A 114 7.03 -0.17 -2.54
CA ASP A 114 8.45 -0.06 -2.20
C ASP A 114 8.72 1.20 -1.34
N SER A 115 8.09 2.32 -1.71
CA SER A 115 8.14 3.57 -0.94
C SER A 115 7.46 3.42 0.43
N LEU A 116 6.32 2.74 0.49
CA LEU A 116 5.58 2.47 1.73
C LEU A 116 6.39 1.59 2.69
N GLN A 117 7.14 0.61 2.18
CA GLN A 117 8.05 -0.20 2.99
C GLN A 117 9.18 0.65 3.60
N VAL A 118 9.78 1.55 2.81
CA VAL A 118 10.77 2.52 3.33
C VAL A 118 10.17 3.39 4.43
N TRP A 119 8.94 3.89 4.23
CA TRP A 119 8.24 4.68 5.24
C TRP A 119 7.96 3.89 6.52
N LYS A 120 7.53 2.63 6.39
CA LYS A 120 7.30 1.71 7.52
C LYS A 120 8.58 1.56 8.35
N ASP A 121 9.72 1.32 7.70
CA ASP A 121 11.01 1.15 8.39
C ASP A 121 11.48 2.45 9.07
N LEU A 122 11.28 3.60 8.43
CA LEU A 122 11.53 4.91 9.03
C LEU A 122 10.65 5.13 10.27
N THR A 123 9.37 4.77 10.19
CA THR A 123 8.41 4.91 11.29
C THR A 123 8.76 4.00 12.47
N ILE A 124 9.12 2.74 12.22
CA ILE A 124 9.59 1.81 13.26
C ILE A 124 10.83 2.37 13.97
N ARG A 125 11.81 2.87 13.20
CA ARG A 125 13.02 3.46 13.76
C ARG A 125 12.73 4.70 14.59
N GLN A 126 11.88 5.60 14.10
CA GLN A 126 11.47 6.80 14.83
C GLN A 126 10.76 6.43 16.14
N ASN A 127 9.83 5.48 16.11
CA ASN A 127 9.10 5.07 17.30
C ASN A 127 10.03 4.48 18.36
N ARG A 128 11.00 3.63 17.96
CA ARG A 128 12.02 3.08 18.87
C ARG A 128 12.88 4.17 19.51
N LEU A 129 13.41 5.08 18.70
CA LEU A 129 14.24 6.19 19.16
C LEU A 129 13.45 7.12 20.10
N SER A 130 12.22 7.46 19.73
CA SER A 130 11.36 8.35 20.50
C SER A 130 11.01 7.74 21.87
N ALA A 131 10.74 6.43 21.93
CA ALA A 131 10.52 5.71 23.18
C ALA A 131 11.77 5.69 24.06
N GLU A 132 12.96 5.49 23.47
CA GLU A 132 14.23 5.52 24.21
C GLU A 132 14.53 6.90 24.82
N LEU A 133 14.44 7.95 24.01
CA LEU A 133 14.69 9.33 24.47
C LEU A 133 13.76 9.71 25.62
N ARG A 134 12.46 9.41 25.51
CA ARG A 134 11.49 9.70 26.56
C ARG A 134 11.73 8.89 27.84
N ARG A 135 12.11 7.61 27.73
CA ARG A 135 12.52 6.81 28.90
C ARG A 135 13.70 7.42 29.65
N ASN A 136 14.58 8.14 28.95
CA ASN A 136 15.75 8.79 29.51
C ASN A 136 15.51 10.27 29.91
N GLY A 137 14.27 10.77 29.84
CA GLY A 137 13.93 12.16 30.17
C GLY A 137 14.44 13.20 29.16
N LEU A 138 14.70 12.79 27.92
CA LEU A 138 15.23 13.62 26.83
C LEU A 138 14.12 14.11 25.89
N ASP A 139 13.03 14.65 26.44
CA ASP A 139 11.83 15.01 25.67
C ASP A 139 12.10 16.02 24.55
N ALA A 140 12.92 17.05 24.80
CA ALA A 140 13.29 18.04 23.77
C ALA A 140 14.00 17.40 22.56
N GLN A 141 14.83 16.38 22.79
CA GLN A 141 15.48 15.64 21.73
C GLN A 141 14.48 14.73 21.00
N ALA A 142 13.55 14.11 21.74
CA ALA A 142 12.48 13.30 21.14
C ALA A 142 11.64 14.15 20.16
N ASP A 143 11.29 15.37 20.55
CA ASP A 143 10.51 16.30 19.72
C ASP A 143 11.31 16.76 18.50
N SER A 144 12.60 17.05 18.65
CA SER A 144 13.49 17.40 17.53
C SER A 144 13.59 16.27 16.49
N THR A 145 13.77 15.02 16.93
CA THR A 145 13.82 13.88 16.01
C THR A 145 12.49 13.65 15.30
N PHE A 146 11.37 13.90 15.99
CA PHE A 146 10.04 13.80 15.40
C PHE A 146 9.82 14.85 14.32
N ALA A 147 10.31 16.09 14.50
CA ALA A 147 10.26 17.11 13.46
C ALA A 147 11.01 16.68 12.18
N ILE A 148 12.17 16.03 12.33
CA ILE A 148 12.94 15.49 11.20
C ILE A 148 12.16 14.36 10.51
N TYR A 149 11.59 13.44 11.29
CA TYR A 149 10.75 12.36 10.76
C TYR A 149 9.54 12.89 9.99
N LYS A 150 8.87 13.92 10.51
CA LYS A 150 7.76 14.61 9.83
C LYS A 150 8.21 15.18 8.49
N ALA A 151 9.31 15.93 8.46
CA ALA A 151 9.84 16.52 7.23
C ALA A 151 10.21 15.45 6.19
N ARG A 152 10.80 14.32 6.62
CA ARG A 152 11.10 13.18 5.72
C ARG A 152 9.84 12.53 5.17
N THR A 153 8.80 12.39 5.99
CA THR A 153 7.51 11.82 5.55
C THR A 153 6.84 12.72 4.51
N GLN A 154 6.85 14.04 4.73
CA GLN A 154 6.36 15.03 3.76
C GLN A 154 7.17 14.98 2.45
N ALA A 155 8.50 14.94 2.52
CA ALA A 155 9.35 14.86 1.34
C ALA A 155 9.10 13.57 0.54
N MET A 156 8.88 12.44 1.22
CA MET A 156 8.49 11.19 0.57
C MET A 156 7.14 11.31 -0.12
N ALA A 157 6.15 11.92 0.53
CA ALA A 157 4.84 12.13 -0.06
C ALA A 157 4.91 12.94 -1.36
N VAL A 158 5.72 14.00 -1.38
CA VAL A 158 5.99 14.79 -2.58
C VAL A 158 6.71 13.96 -3.64
N ALA A 159 7.72 13.18 -3.27
CA ALA A 159 8.51 12.36 -4.20
C ALA A 159 7.70 11.22 -4.84
N THR A 160 6.77 10.60 -4.10
CA THR A 160 5.83 9.61 -4.65
C THR A 160 4.71 10.27 -5.46
N GLY A 161 4.54 11.58 -5.34
CA GLY A 161 3.50 12.38 -5.96
C GLY A 161 2.33 12.59 -5.00
N ALA A 162 2.01 13.86 -4.68
CA ALA A 162 0.99 14.21 -3.69
C ALA A 162 -0.41 13.66 -4.01
N GLU A 163 -0.73 13.52 -5.30
CA GLU A 163 -1.99 12.96 -5.80
C GLU A 163 -2.00 11.42 -5.87
N SER A 164 -0.85 10.77 -5.64
CA SER A 164 -0.80 9.31 -5.55
C SER A 164 -1.49 8.84 -4.27
N THR A 165 -1.92 7.57 -4.23
CA THR A 165 -2.56 7.01 -3.04
C THR A 165 -1.64 7.06 -1.82
N LEU A 166 -0.35 6.73 -1.97
CA LEU A 166 0.61 6.85 -0.88
C LEU A 166 0.86 8.33 -0.53
N GLY A 167 1.06 9.20 -1.52
CA GLY A 167 1.31 10.63 -1.28
C GLY A 167 0.18 11.29 -0.50
N ALA A 168 -1.06 11.08 -0.93
CA ALA A 168 -2.25 11.59 -0.25
C ALA A 168 -2.38 11.03 1.17
N PHE A 169 -2.12 9.74 1.37
CA PHE A 169 -2.11 9.12 2.70
C PHE A 169 -1.06 9.77 3.63
N LEU A 170 0.17 9.92 3.17
CA LEU A 170 1.26 10.50 3.97
C LEU A 170 1.02 11.98 4.30
N LEU A 171 0.47 12.75 3.35
CA LEU A 171 0.07 14.14 3.60
C LEU A 171 -1.15 14.25 4.52
N GLY A 172 -2.05 13.25 4.51
CA GLY A 172 -3.14 13.15 5.49
C GLY A 172 -2.63 12.96 6.92
N LEU A 173 -1.52 12.24 7.10
CA LEU A 173 -0.85 12.11 8.40
C LEU A 173 -0.10 13.38 8.80
N TYR A 174 0.64 13.96 7.85
CA TYR A 174 1.48 15.13 8.08
C TYR A 174 1.32 16.15 6.94
N PRO A 175 0.33 17.06 7.03
CA PRO A 175 0.10 18.07 6.01
C PRO A 175 1.31 18.98 5.81
N LEU A 176 1.53 19.44 4.58
CA LEU A 176 2.51 20.51 4.31
C LEU A 176 2.11 21.78 5.08
N PRO A 177 3.08 22.60 5.52
CA PRO A 177 2.76 23.94 6.01
C PRO A 177 1.98 24.69 4.92
N ASN A 178 0.95 25.44 5.31
CA ASN A 178 0.25 26.31 4.37
C ASN A 178 1.29 27.23 3.69
N GLU A 179 1.30 27.25 2.36
CA GLU A 179 2.04 28.24 1.57
C GLU A 179 1.50 29.66 1.80
#